data_AF-A0A958EPM3-F1
#
_entry.id   AF-A0A958EPM3-F1
#
_cell.length_a   1.000
_cell.length_b   1.000
_cell.length_c   1.000
_cell.angle_alpha   90.00
_cell.angle_beta   90.00
_cell.angle_gamma   90.00
#
_symmetry.space_group_name_H-M   'P 1'
#
loop_
_entity.id
_entity.type
_entity.pdbx_description
1 polymer ?
#
loop_
_entity_poly.entity_id
_entity_poly.type
_entity_poly.pdbx_seq_one_letter_code
_entity_poly.pdbx_strand_id
1 'polypeptide(L)'
;MKYKLEAFNLAALFSSAFALSTFLHEFAHAVMAMSLHVDSVLFHSYVSTKSELVTANQQILISSAGPVFSAVQAVIFFRLFKQRV
;
A
#
# COMPACT_ATOMS: atom_id res chain seq x y z
N MET A 1 -18.73 20.19 22.79
CA MET A 1 -18.16 20.44 21.44
C MET A 1 -16.76 19.85 21.26
N LYS A 2 -15.85 20.01 22.23
CA LYS A 2 -14.45 19.52 22.16
C LYS A 2 -14.30 18.05 21.71
N TYR A 3 -15.01 17.12 22.34
CA TYR A 3 -14.96 15.69 21.98
C TYR A 3 -15.43 15.37 20.56
N LYS A 4 -16.34 16.16 19.98
CA LYS A 4 -16.80 15.97 18.59
C LYS A 4 -15.72 16.38 17.58
N LEU A 5 -14.98 17.45 17.88
CA LEU A 5 -13.87 17.91 17.05
C LEU A 5 -12.66 16.97 17.13
N GLU A 6 -12.36 16.46 18.32
CA GLU A 6 -11.30 15.45 18.52
C GLU A 6 -11.61 14.16 17.75
N ALA A 7 -12.85 13.66 17.85
CA ALA A 7 -13.29 12.49 17.09
C ALA A 7 -13.18 12.70 15.57
N PHE A 8 -13.57 13.89 15.08
CA PHE A 8 -13.45 14.24 13.66
C PHE A 8 -11.98 14.27 13.20
N ASN A 9 -11.08 14.88 13.97
CA ASN A 9 -9.66 14.94 13.65
C ASN A 9 -9.03 13.55 13.61
N LEU A 10 -9.36 12.68 14.58
CA LEU A 10 -8.91 11.29 14.59
C LEU A 10 -9.42 10.51 13.38
N ALA A 11 -10.70 10.68 13.03
CA ALA A 11 -11.29 10.03 11.86
C ALA A 11 -10.62 10.50 10.55
N ALA A 12 -10.35 11.80 10.42
CA ALA A 12 -9.65 12.36 9.27
C ALA A 12 -8.22 11.80 9.17
N LEU A 13 -7.46 11.83 10.28
CA LEU A 13 -6.10 11.28 10.33
C LEU A 13 -6.07 9.79 9.99
N PHE A 14 -6.98 8.99 10.56
CA PHE A 14 -7.07 7.57 10.28
C PHE A 14 -7.41 7.32 8.80
N SER A 15 -8.38 8.04 8.25
CA SER A 15 -8.79 7.89 6.85
C SER A 15 -7.68 8.26 5.89
N SER A 16 -6.96 9.36 6.15
CA SER A 16 -5.80 9.77 5.34
C SER A 16 -4.66 8.76 5.44
N ALA A 17 -4.37 8.26 6.64
CA ALA A 17 -3.32 7.24 6.82
C ALA A 17 -3.68 5.94 6.10
N PHE A 18 -4.94 5.50 6.18
CA PHE A 18 -5.42 4.33 5.45
C PHE A 18 -5.31 4.52 3.94
N ALA A 19 -5.82 5.63 3.40
CA ALA A 19 -5.77 5.91 1.96
C ALA A 19 -4.32 5.96 1.44
N LEU A 20 -3.42 6.63 2.18
CA LEU A 20 -2.01 6.68 1.82
C LEU A 20 -1.36 5.28 1.87
N SER A 21 -1.67 4.49 2.90
CA SER A 21 -1.14 3.12 3.03
C SER A 21 -1.62 2.23 1.88
N THR A 22 -2.89 2.32 1.51
CA THR A 22 -3.47 1.57 0.39
C THR A 22 -2.84 2.01 -0.94
N PHE A 23 -2.67 3.31 -1.15
CA PHE A 23 -1.99 3.81 -2.35
C PHE A 23 -0.56 3.26 -2.45
N LEU A 24 0.22 3.28 -1.36
CA LEU A 24 1.58 2.75 -1.36
C LEU A 24 1.62 1.23 -1.56
N HIS A 25 0.65 0.50 -1.03
CA HIS A 25 0.49 -0.95 -1.27
C HIS A 25 0.32 -1.27 -2.75
N GLU A 26 -0.62 -0.58 -3.40
CA GLU A 26 -0.88 -0.75 -4.84
C GLU A 26 0.28 -0.24 -5.68
N PHE A 27 0.92 0.86 -5.26
CA PHE A 27 2.12 1.36 -5.91
C PHE A 27 3.25 0.30 -5.91
N ALA A 28 3.42 -0.46 -4.83
CA ALA A 28 4.39 -1.55 -4.78
C ALA A 28 4.08 -2.67 -5.78
N HIS A 29 2.81 -3.03 -5.97
CA HIS A 29 2.40 -3.95 -7.04
C HIS A 29 2.78 -3.42 -8.42
N ALA A 30 2.51 -2.15 -8.70
CA ALA A 30 2.83 -1.52 -9.98
C ALA A 30 4.34 -1.47 -10.24
N VAL A 31 5.14 -1.06 -9.24
CA VAL A 31 6.60 -1.02 -9.35
C VAL A 31 7.18 -2.42 -9.61
N MET A 32 6.65 -3.46 -8.95
CA MET A 32 7.09 -4.83 -9.21
C MET A 32 6.70 -5.30 -10.62
N ALA A 33 5.51 -4.95 -11.11
CA ALA A 33 5.14 -5.26 -12.48
C ALA A 33 6.07 -4.58 -13.49
N MET A 34 6.37 -3.29 -13.28
CA MET A 34 7.30 -2.54 -14.12
C MET A 34 8.73 -3.12 -14.11
N SER A 35 9.24 -3.55 -12.95
CA SER A 35 10.59 -4.14 -12.86
C SER A 35 10.70 -5.49 -13.58
N LEU A 36 9.58 -6.21 -13.69
CA LEU A 36 9.46 -7.46 -14.43
C LEU A 36 9.06 -7.26 -15.90
N HIS A 37 9.06 -6.01 -16.39
CA HIS A 37 8.65 -5.62 -17.74
C HIS A 37 7.21 -6.04 -18.09
N VAL A 38 6.33 -6.06 -17.08
CA VAL A 38 4.90 -6.33 -17.23
C VAL A 38 4.15 -5.01 -17.30
N ASP A 39 3.38 -4.82 -18.39
CA ASP A 39 2.44 -3.70 -18.53
C ASP A 39 1.46 -3.68 -17.34
N SER A 40 1.45 -2.56 -16.61
CA SER A 40 0.54 -2.35 -15.50
C SER A 40 -0.05 -0.94 -15.53
N VAL A 41 -1.28 -0.83 -15.03
CA VAL A 41 -1.97 0.45 -14.81
C VAL A 41 -2.35 0.53 -13.34
N LEU A 42 -1.81 1.54 -12.66
CA LEU A 42 -2.17 1.85 -11.28
C LEU A 42 -3.44 2.70 -11.28
N PHE A 43 -4.49 2.14 -10.69
CA PHE A 43 -5.67 2.89 -10.27
C PHE A 43 -5.53 3.24 -8.79
N HIS A 44 -6.36 4.16 -8.31
CA HIS A 44 -6.27 4.70 -6.95
C HIS A 44 -6.19 3.62 -5.84
N SER A 45 -6.85 2.48 -6.03
CA SER A 45 -6.96 1.42 -5.01
C SER A 45 -6.77 0.00 -5.57
N TYR A 46 -6.26 -0.14 -6.80
CA TYR A 46 -5.89 -1.43 -7.36
C TYR A 46 -4.92 -1.28 -8.52
N VAL A 47 -4.11 -2.30 -8.77
CA VAL A 47 -3.31 -2.43 -10.00
C VAL A 47 -3.92 -3.45 -10.95
N SER A 48 -4.00 -3.09 -12.24
CA SER A 48 -4.34 -4.01 -13.31
C SER A 48 -3.10 -4.34 -14.13
N THR A 49 -2.81 -5.63 -14.32
CA THR A 49 -1.76 -6.13 -15.22
C THR A 49 -2.40 -6.81 -16.42
N LYS A 50 -1.84 -6.65 -17.63
CA LYS A 50 -2.33 -7.40 -18.80
C LYS A 50 -1.98 -8.89 -18.66
N SER A 51 -2.93 -9.66 -18.12
CA SER A 51 -2.72 -11.04 -17.66
C SER A 51 -2.29 -12.03 -18.74
N GLU A 52 -2.55 -11.75 -20.02
CA GLU A 52 -2.32 -12.71 -21.12
C GLU A 52 -0.83 -12.98 -21.41
N LEU A 53 0.07 -12.16 -20.86
CA LEU A 53 1.52 -12.25 -21.08
C LEU A 53 2.32 -12.52 -19.79
N VAL A 54 1.65 -12.74 -18.65
CA VAL A 54 2.31 -12.85 -17.34
C VAL A 54 2.53 -14.32 -16.97
N THR A 55 3.78 -14.69 -16.73
CA THR A 55 4.10 -16.04 -16.22
C THR A 55 3.64 -16.21 -14.76
N ALA A 56 3.38 -17.45 -14.33
CA ALA A 56 2.97 -17.73 -12.95
C ALA A 56 3.95 -17.16 -11.90
N ASN A 57 5.26 -17.23 -12.16
CA ASN A 57 6.28 -16.69 -11.27
C ASN A 57 6.20 -15.16 -11.16
N GLN A 58 6.01 -14.45 -12.28
CA GLN A 58 5.82 -13.00 -12.25
C GLN A 58 4.55 -12.63 -11.50
N GLN A 59 3.46 -13.38 -11.68
CA GLN A 59 2.21 -13.15 -10.97
C GLN A 59 2.37 -13.30 -9.45
N ILE A 60 3.12 -14.30 -8.99
CA ILE A 60 3.44 -14.49 -7.56
C ILE A 60 4.26 -13.31 -7.02
N LEU A 61 5.29 -12.89 -7.75
CA LEU A 61 6.14 -11.76 -7.33
C LEU A 61 5.35 -10.45 -7.27
N ILE A 62 4.53 -10.17 -8.29
CA ILE A 62 3.68 -8.98 -8.34
C ILE A 62 2.68 -9.04 -7.19
N SER A 63 1.89 -10.11 -7.04
CA SER A 63 0.87 -10.25 -5.99
C SER A 63 1.40 -10.26 -4.56
N SER A 64 2.68 -10.59 -4.35
CA SER A 64 3.32 -10.51 -3.02
C SER A 64 3.92 -9.15 -2.70
N ALA A 65 4.19 -8.30 -3.70
CA ALA A 65 4.87 -7.01 -3.52
C ALA A 65 4.13 -6.06 -2.56
N GLY A 66 2.82 -5.86 -2.76
CA GLY A 66 1.99 -5.04 -1.88
C GLY A 66 2.00 -5.53 -0.43
N PRO A 67 1.63 -6.80 -0.15
CA PRO A 67 1.67 -7.35 1.21
C PRO A 67 3.03 -7.25 1.89
N VAL A 68 4.12 -7.57 1.18
CA VAL A 68 5.48 -7.48 1.72
C VAL A 68 5.85 -6.04 2.03
N PHE A 69 5.56 -5.11 1.12
CA PHE A 69 5.83 -3.69 1.33
C PHE A 69 5.06 -3.14 2.55
N SER A 70 3.76 -3.43 2.66
CA SER A 70 2.95 -2.99 3.80
C SER A 70 3.41 -3.60 5.13
N ALA A 71 3.89 -4.85 5.14
CA ALA A 71 4.46 -5.46 6.33
C ALA A 71 5.73 -4.74 6.79
N VAL A 72 6.63 -4.40 5.86
CA VAL A 72 7.83 -3.61 6.15
C VAL A 72 7.47 -2.21 6.67
N GLN A 73 6.50 -1.55 6.03
CA GLN A 73 5.98 -0.25 6.46
C GLN A 73 5.44 -0.31 7.90
N ALA A 74 4.68 -1.35 8.24
CA ALA A 74 4.17 -1.56 9.60
C ALA A 74 5.30 -1.73 10.62
N VAL A 75 6.34 -2.53 10.30
CA VAL A 75 7.50 -2.71 11.17
C VAL A 75 8.25 -1.39 11.40
N ILE A 76 8.50 -0.61 10.34
CA ILE A 76 9.17 0.69 10.43
C ILE A 76 8.37 1.65 11.32
N PHE A 77 7.08 1.80 11.07
CA PHE A 77 6.24 2.70 11.87
C PHE A 77 6.09 2.25 13.31
N PHE A 78 6.00 0.95 13.56
CA PHE A 78 5.99 0.41 14.92
C PHE A 78 7.28 0.74 15.68
N ARG A 79 8.44 0.62 15.02
CA ARG A 79 9.74 1.00 15.61
C ARG A 79 9.81 2.49 15.91
N LEU A 80 9.37 3.35 14.98
CA LEU A 80 9.34 4.80 15.18
C LEU A 80 8.37 5.21 16.30
N PHE A 81 7.23 4.55 16.41
CA PHE A 81 6.28 4.77 17.51
C PHE A 81 6.90 4.39 18.85
N LYS A 82 7.52 3.20 18.94
CA LYS A 82 8.21 2.72 20.14
C LYS A 82 9.37 3.61 20.60
N GLN A 83 9.98 4.40 19.72
CA GLN A 83 11.04 5.34 20.09
C GLN A 83 10.50 6.66 20.67
N ARG A 84 9.20 6.95 20.49
CA ARG A 84 8.57 8.19 20.94
C ARG A 84 7.79 8.04 22.25
N VAL A 85 7.49 6.81 22.66
CA VAL A 85 6.78 6.46 23.91
C VAL A 85 7.79 5.93 24.91
#